data_AF-A0A7C9LY16-F1
#
_entry.id   AF-A0A7C9LY16-F1
#
_cell.length_a   1.000
_cell.length_b   1.000
_cell.length_c   1.000
_cell.angle_alpha   90.00
_cell.angle_beta   90.00
_cell.angle_gamma   90.00
#
_symmetry.space_group_name_H-M   'P 1'
#
loop_
_entity.id
_entity.type
_entity.pdbx_description
1 polymer ?
#
loop_
_entity_poly.entity_id
_entity_poly.type
_entity_poly.pdbx_seq_one_letter_code
_entity_poly.pdbx_strand_id
1 'polypeptide(L)'
;MLPLVALVGRPNVGKSTLFNALTRSRDALVHDEPGVTRDRNYGVCRLDPERPFVLVDTGGIAGSEEGLAGATARQSRAAAEEADLILFIVDGREGASSIDDEILAWLRKVDTPTFLVVNKIDGLDPQTALADFARYGFKDVLATSSAHKTGIDTLLARALAALPKDGDAEILDDDPERMRVAFVGRPNVGKSTLVNRILGEERMIASDVPGTTRDSIAVDLERDGRKYRLIDTAGLRRKGRVEEAVEKFSIVKTLQAIEQCQVAVILIDAVEGITEQDASVLGAVLDAGRALVVAINKWDGLTDYQRQQNEALLSRKLAFVDWAEAVRISALHGSGLRELFKAVHRAHASATKKFTTADITKAIEIAYETNPPPVVRGHVAKLRFAHPGGENPPTFIVHGTRLRTLSDSYRRYLENFFRKRFKLVGTPVRFIFKEGENPYKDKPKQQLTQRQVVKKRRLMRHVKKHGK
;
A
#
# COMPACT_ATOMS: atom_id res chain seq x y z
N MET A 1 -0.76 -9.83 -13.38
CA MET A 1 0.18 -9.24 -12.40
C MET A 1 -0.14 -7.75 -12.27
N LEU A 2 0.17 -7.11 -11.14
CA LEU A 2 0.08 -5.65 -11.09
C LEU A 2 1.14 -5.04 -12.00
N PRO A 3 0.79 -4.05 -12.85
CA PRO A 3 1.76 -3.38 -13.70
C PRO A 3 2.86 -2.70 -12.88
N LEU A 4 4.08 -2.62 -13.41
CA LEU A 4 5.23 -1.94 -12.82
C LEU A 4 5.55 -0.65 -13.59
N VAL A 5 5.66 0.46 -12.86
CA VAL A 5 6.02 1.78 -13.38
C VAL A 5 7.34 2.24 -12.76
N ALA A 6 8.34 2.52 -13.61
CA ALA A 6 9.64 3.01 -13.15
C ALA A 6 9.75 4.54 -13.26
N LEU A 7 10.21 5.19 -12.19
CA LEU A 7 10.54 6.61 -12.18
C LEU A 7 12.03 6.78 -12.45
N VAL A 8 12.34 7.34 -13.62
CA VAL A 8 13.71 7.49 -14.13
C VAL A 8 14.04 8.98 -14.30
N GLY A 9 15.26 9.39 -14.01
CA GLY A 9 15.71 10.77 -14.23
C GLY A 9 16.93 11.11 -13.40
N ARG A 10 17.58 12.24 -13.72
CA ARG A 10 18.77 12.70 -12.97
C ARG A 10 18.44 13.01 -11.49
N PRO A 11 19.44 13.10 -10.60
CA PRO A 11 19.20 13.54 -9.22
C PRO A 11 18.43 14.87 -9.15
N ASN A 12 17.64 15.05 -8.08
CA ASN A 12 16.94 16.28 -7.74
C ASN A 12 15.81 16.76 -8.68
N VAL A 13 15.43 16.05 -9.74
CA VAL A 13 14.26 16.39 -10.60
C VAL A 13 12.89 16.21 -9.93
N GLY A 14 12.86 15.73 -8.68
CA GLY A 14 11.62 15.52 -7.92
C GLY A 14 10.99 14.14 -8.06
N LYS A 15 11.78 13.10 -8.38
CA LYS A 15 11.33 11.70 -8.47
C LYS A 15 10.67 11.21 -7.18
N SER A 16 11.34 11.36 -6.05
CA SER A 16 10.83 10.90 -4.75
C SER A 16 9.61 11.71 -4.29
N THR A 17 9.53 12.99 -4.66
CA THR A 17 8.33 13.81 -4.44
C THR A 17 7.15 13.30 -5.27
N LEU A 18 7.38 12.93 -6.54
CA LEU A 18 6.35 12.32 -7.39
C LEU A 18 5.93 10.95 -6.87
N PHE A 19 6.89 10.11 -6.48
CA PHE A 19 6.67 8.81 -5.87
C PHE A 19 5.71 8.94 -4.68
N ASN A 20 6.03 9.79 -3.71
CA ASN A 20 5.20 10.02 -2.52
C ASN A 20 3.82 10.61 -2.85
N ALA A 21 3.73 11.44 -3.89
CA ALA A 21 2.45 11.98 -4.35
C ALA A 21 1.53 10.88 -4.91
N LEU A 22 2.10 9.89 -5.61
CA LEU A 22 1.38 8.78 -6.24
C LEU A 22 1.07 7.62 -5.27
N THR A 23 1.96 7.31 -4.33
CA THR A 23 1.76 6.21 -3.35
C THR A 23 0.95 6.64 -2.13
N ARG A 24 0.67 7.95 -1.98
CA ARG A 24 0.03 8.56 -0.80
C ARG A 24 0.76 8.25 0.52
N SER A 25 2.07 7.95 0.48
CA SER A 25 2.93 7.79 1.66
C SER A 25 3.15 9.15 2.33
N ARG A 26 2.20 9.58 3.17
CA ARG A 26 2.43 10.67 4.13
C ARG A 26 2.63 10.18 5.57
N ASP A 27 2.43 8.89 5.85
CA ASP A 27 2.48 8.36 7.23
C ASP A 27 3.33 7.08 7.42
N ALA A 28 4.05 6.60 6.41
CA ALA A 28 5.03 5.53 6.58
C ALA A 28 6.44 6.13 6.65
N LEU A 29 6.84 6.54 7.86
CA LEU A 29 8.23 6.72 8.31
C LEU A 29 9.22 7.20 7.24
N VAL A 30 9.09 8.45 6.82
CA VAL A 30 10.21 9.19 6.23
C VAL A 30 10.95 9.83 7.41
N HIS A 31 12.00 9.17 7.89
CA HIS A 31 13.08 9.90 8.54
C HIS A 31 13.89 10.56 7.42
N ASP A 32 13.61 11.85 7.19
CA ASP A 32 14.46 12.71 6.37
C ASP A 32 15.75 13.00 7.17
N GLU A 33 16.76 12.13 7.06
CA GLU A 33 18.15 12.54 7.24
C GLU A 33 18.79 12.76 5.86
N PRO A 34 19.21 13.99 5.52
CA PRO A 34 19.93 14.26 4.28
C PRO A 34 21.29 13.55 4.33
N GLY A 35 21.39 12.40 3.68
CA GLY A 35 22.67 11.66 3.60
C GLY A 35 22.57 10.16 3.36
N VAL A 36 21.39 9.53 3.53
CA VAL A 36 21.27 8.05 3.50
C VAL A 36 20.00 7.56 2.79
N THR A 37 19.95 7.67 1.47
CA THR A 37 19.03 6.83 0.66
C THR A 37 19.75 6.42 -0.62
N ARG A 38 20.58 5.36 -0.49
CA ARG A 38 21.18 4.66 -1.63
C ARG A 38 20.29 3.54 -2.20
N ASP A 39 19.14 3.27 -1.57
CA ASP A 39 18.24 2.16 -1.91
C ASP A 39 16.99 2.59 -2.68
N ARG A 40 16.51 1.68 -3.54
CA ARG A 40 15.33 1.85 -4.37
C ARG A 40 14.07 1.86 -3.51
N ASN A 41 13.18 2.82 -3.73
CA ASN A 41 11.89 2.86 -3.06
C ASN A 41 10.83 2.19 -3.93
N TYR A 42 10.19 1.14 -3.41
CA TYR A 42 9.04 0.50 -4.03
C TYR A 42 7.77 0.89 -3.28
N GLY A 43 6.68 1.11 -4.02
CA GLY A 43 5.38 1.43 -3.43
C GLY A 43 4.25 1.09 -4.39
N VAL A 44 3.02 1.08 -3.91
CA VAL A 44 1.86 0.80 -4.76
C VAL A 44 1.04 2.08 -4.91
N CYS A 45 0.83 2.52 -6.15
CA CYS A 45 -0.12 3.59 -6.45
C CYS A 45 -1.53 3.04 -6.33
N ARG A 46 -2.33 3.62 -5.42
CA ARG A 46 -3.76 3.31 -5.24
C ARG A 46 -4.63 4.56 -5.39
N LEU A 47 -4.18 5.51 -6.23
CA LEU A 47 -4.95 6.72 -6.53
C LEU A 47 -6.25 6.37 -7.23
N ASP A 48 -6.18 5.44 -8.19
CA ASP A 48 -7.30 4.71 -8.75
C ASP A 48 -7.48 3.38 -7.98
N PRO A 49 -8.60 3.18 -7.26
CA PRO A 49 -8.85 1.96 -6.51
C PRO A 49 -9.05 0.70 -7.36
N GLU A 50 -9.46 0.86 -8.62
CA GLU A 50 -9.79 -0.26 -9.50
C GLU A 50 -8.54 -0.80 -10.21
N ARG A 51 -7.57 0.09 -10.48
CA ARG A 51 -6.35 -0.26 -11.23
C ARG A 51 -5.07 0.17 -10.50
N PRO A 52 -4.73 -0.48 -9.37
CA PRO A 52 -3.46 -0.23 -8.70
C PRO A 52 -2.27 -0.70 -9.54
N PHE A 53 -1.11 -0.07 -9.35
CA PHE A 53 0.14 -0.48 -9.99
C PHE A 53 1.33 -0.23 -9.07
N VAL A 54 2.43 -0.97 -9.27
CA VAL A 54 3.66 -0.82 -8.50
C VAL A 54 4.48 0.32 -9.10
N LEU A 55 5.03 1.17 -8.23
CA LEU A 55 5.99 2.22 -8.55
C LEU A 55 7.35 1.85 -8.00
N VAL A 56 8.40 2.09 -8.79
CA VAL A 56 9.79 2.02 -8.34
C VAL A 56 10.50 3.34 -8.60
N ASP A 57 11.07 3.94 -7.55
CA ASP A 57 12.02 5.05 -7.68
C ASP A 57 13.41 4.46 -7.87
N THR A 58 13.97 4.60 -9.07
CA THR A 58 15.24 3.95 -9.44
C THR A 58 16.46 4.64 -8.82
N GLY A 59 16.29 5.69 -8.02
CA GLY A 59 17.39 6.57 -7.62
C GLY A 59 17.92 7.38 -8.82
N GLY A 60 18.76 8.38 -8.58
CA GLY A 60 19.40 9.13 -9.68
C GLY A 60 20.37 8.23 -10.46
N ILE A 61 20.16 8.08 -11.77
CA ILE A 61 20.96 7.18 -12.64
C ILE A 61 22.36 7.75 -12.98
N ALA A 62 22.73 8.91 -12.43
CA ALA A 62 23.97 9.58 -12.78
C ALA A 62 25.18 8.96 -12.06
N GLY A 63 26.05 8.27 -12.80
CA GLY A 63 27.33 7.76 -12.34
C GLY A 63 28.09 7.01 -13.44
N SER A 64 29.36 7.37 -13.65
CA SER A 64 30.27 6.69 -14.58
C SER A 64 30.48 5.21 -14.20
N GLU A 65 30.84 4.39 -15.19
CA GLU A 65 30.94 2.92 -15.07
C GLU A 65 32.06 2.40 -14.14
N GLU A 66 32.77 3.26 -13.42
CA GLU A 66 33.82 2.86 -12.48
C GLU A 66 33.46 3.14 -11.01
N GLY A 67 33.68 2.12 -10.17
CA GLY A 67 33.43 2.17 -8.72
C GLY A 67 31.97 1.95 -8.30
N LEU A 68 31.67 2.29 -7.04
CA LEU A 68 30.35 2.11 -6.40
C LEU A 68 29.19 2.75 -7.21
N ALA A 69 29.49 3.77 -8.02
CA ALA A 69 28.55 4.46 -8.91
C ALA A 69 28.08 3.58 -10.11
N GLY A 70 28.97 2.76 -10.68
CA GLY A 70 28.63 1.84 -11.77
C GLY A 70 27.76 0.65 -11.33
N ALA A 71 27.79 0.27 -10.05
CA ALA A 71 26.85 -0.69 -9.48
C ALA A 71 25.44 -0.09 -9.39
N THR A 72 25.30 1.18 -8.98
CA THR A 72 24.03 1.91 -8.90
C THR A 72 23.41 2.14 -10.28
N ALA A 73 24.21 2.49 -11.30
CA ALA A 73 23.72 2.69 -12.67
C ALA A 73 23.15 1.40 -13.28
N ARG A 74 23.89 0.27 -13.20
CA ARG A 74 23.38 -1.05 -13.65
C ARG A 74 22.11 -1.46 -12.91
N GLN A 75 22.01 -1.06 -11.65
CA GLN A 75 20.87 -1.33 -10.81
C GLN A 75 19.62 -0.53 -11.21
N SER A 76 19.74 0.77 -11.45
CA SER A 76 18.62 1.60 -11.90
C SER A 76 18.10 1.18 -13.28
N ARG A 77 19.00 0.72 -14.16
CA ARG A 77 18.65 0.25 -15.51
C ARG A 77 17.82 -1.02 -15.49
N ALA A 78 18.18 -2.02 -14.69
CA ALA A 78 17.43 -3.28 -14.58
C ALA A 78 15.96 -3.07 -14.15
N ALA A 79 15.70 -2.13 -13.23
CA ALA A 79 14.32 -1.85 -12.78
C ALA A 79 13.45 -1.19 -13.86
N ALA A 80 14.06 -0.44 -14.78
CA ALA A 80 13.35 0.17 -15.90
C ALA A 80 13.10 -0.83 -17.03
N GLU A 81 14.02 -1.77 -17.25
CA GLU A 81 13.86 -2.87 -18.21
C GLU A 81 12.72 -3.83 -17.82
N GLU A 82 12.43 -3.96 -16.53
CA GLU A 82 11.31 -4.76 -16.02
C GLU A 82 9.96 -4.01 -15.99
N ALA A 83 9.97 -2.70 -16.19
CA ALA A 83 8.76 -1.89 -16.09
C ALA A 83 7.86 -2.11 -17.31
N ASP A 84 6.55 -2.04 -17.09
CA ASP A 84 5.55 -1.95 -18.16
C ASP A 84 5.45 -0.52 -18.73
N LEU A 85 5.90 0.47 -17.95
CA LEU A 85 5.94 1.88 -18.31
C LEU A 85 7.08 2.60 -17.58
N ILE A 86 7.81 3.45 -18.31
CA ILE A 86 8.82 4.33 -17.74
C ILE A 86 8.31 5.76 -17.72
N LEU A 87 8.42 6.43 -16.56
CA LEU A 87 8.23 7.86 -16.43
C LEU A 87 9.61 8.52 -16.35
N PHE A 88 10.05 9.11 -17.46
CA PHE A 88 11.29 9.88 -17.53
C PHE A 88 11.05 11.30 -17.06
N ILE A 89 11.57 11.64 -15.87
CA ILE A 89 11.30 12.88 -15.16
C ILE A 89 12.46 13.85 -15.38
N VAL A 90 12.13 15.06 -15.83
CA VAL A 90 13.06 16.18 -16.03
C VAL A 90 12.60 17.40 -15.23
N ASP A 91 13.51 18.35 -15.00
CA ASP A 91 13.21 19.57 -14.25
C ASP A 91 12.85 20.72 -15.19
N GLY A 92 11.58 21.15 -15.19
CA GLY A 92 11.09 22.24 -16.03
C GLY A 92 11.64 23.63 -15.68
N ARG A 93 12.29 23.81 -14.52
CA ARG A 93 12.92 25.09 -14.13
C ARG A 93 14.37 25.18 -14.55
N GLU A 94 15.10 24.08 -14.39
CA GLU A 94 16.53 24.02 -14.76
C GLU A 94 16.72 23.75 -16.25
N GLY A 95 15.69 23.24 -16.93
CA GLY A 95 15.76 22.90 -18.35
C GLY A 95 16.55 21.62 -18.61
N ALA A 96 16.88 21.40 -19.88
CA ALA A 96 17.53 20.20 -20.36
C ALA A 96 19.02 20.12 -19.97
N SER A 97 19.45 18.96 -19.47
CA SER A 97 20.84 18.71 -19.02
C SER A 97 21.54 17.64 -19.87
N SER A 98 22.88 17.66 -19.89
CA SER A 98 23.68 16.60 -20.54
C SER A 98 23.43 15.22 -19.89
N ILE A 99 23.17 15.17 -18.58
CA ILE A 99 22.82 13.93 -17.88
C ILE A 99 21.46 13.41 -18.37
N ASP A 100 20.51 14.31 -18.66
CA ASP A 100 19.21 13.93 -19.21
C ASP A 100 19.38 13.37 -20.64
N ASP A 101 20.31 13.91 -21.42
CA ASP A 101 20.65 13.42 -22.77
C ASP A 101 21.28 12.01 -22.72
N GLU A 102 22.14 11.72 -21.73
CA GLU A 102 22.72 10.38 -21.50
C GLU A 102 21.64 9.36 -21.11
N ILE A 103 20.75 9.73 -20.19
CA ILE A 103 19.63 8.88 -19.77
C ILE A 103 18.71 8.62 -20.97
N LEU A 104 18.41 9.64 -21.76
CA LEU A 104 17.60 9.52 -22.98
C LEU A 104 18.23 8.58 -24.01
N ALA A 105 19.55 8.66 -24.22
CA ALA A 105 20.27 7.78 -25.14
C ALA A 105 20.18 6.30 -24.72
N TRP A 106 20.12 6.03 -23.41
CA TRP A 106 19.87 4.70 -22.90
C TRP A 106 18.40 4.30 -23.03
N LEU A 107 17.44 5.15 -22.63
CA LEU A 107 16.00 4.86 -22.72
C LEU A 107 15.55 4.55 -24.15
N ARG A 108 16.16 5.16 -25.16
CA ARG A 108 15.88 4.86 -26.59
C ARG A 108 16.26 3.44 -27.02
N LYS A 109 17.07 2.73 -26.23
CA LYS A 109 17.45 1.32 -26.48
C LYS A 109 16.53 0.34 -25.77
N VAL A 110 15.60 0.83 -24.95
CA VAL A 110 14.65 0.01 -24.18
C VAL A 110 13.33 -0.01 -24.93
N ASP A 111 12.73 -1.19 -25.11
CA ASP A 111 11.46 -1.36 -25.84
C ASP A 111 10.22 -0.96 -25.01
N THR A 112 10.42 -0.62 -23.73
CA THR A 112 9.35 -0.23 -22.80
C THR A 112 8.78 1.15 -23.15
N PRO A 113 7.44 1.30 -23.19
CA PRO A 113 6.80 2.61 -23.34
C PRO A 113 7.34 3.63 -22.33
N THR A 114 7.71 4.82 -22.82
CA THR A 114 8.31 5.87 -21.97
C THR A 114 7.59 7.18 -22.16
N PHE A 115 7.15 7.79 -21.05
CA PHE A 115 6.56 9.12 -21.02
C PHE A 115 7.56 10.13 -20.46
N LEU A 116 7.63 11.30 -21.08
CA LEU A 116 8.41 12.41 -20.56
C LEU A 116 7.56 13.22 -19.59
N VAL A 117 8.03 13.38 -18.36
CA VAL A 117 7.38 14.13 -17.29
C VAL A 117 8.23 15.35 -16.94
N VAL A 118 7.80 16.53 -17.40
CA VAL A 118 8.42 17.81 -17.06
C VAL A 118 7.87 18.26 -15.71
N ASN A 119 8.67 18.07 -14.67
CA ASN A 119 8.26 18.34 -13.29
C ASN A 119 8.69 19.73 -12.81
N LYS A 120 8.15 20.19 -11.68
CA LYS A 120 8.43 21.50 -11.05
C LYS A 120 8.02 22.71 -11.88
N ILE A 121 6.97 22.61 -12.69
CA ILE A 121 6.44 23.72 -13.51
C ILE A 121 5.78 24.86 -12.70
N ASP A 122 5.95 24.89 -11.39
CA ASP A 122 5.30 25.85 -10.50
C ASP A 122 5.69 27.28 -10.85
N GLY A 123 4.68 28.08 -11.25
CA GLY A 123 4.87 29.47 -11.64
C GLY A 123 5.44 29.67 -13.04
N LEU A 124 5.57 28.59 -13.83
CA LEU A 124 5.96 28.64 -15.23
C LEU A 124 4.73 28.48 -16.13
N ASP A 125 4.78 29.12 -17.30
CA ASP A 125 3.85 28.81 -18.38
C ASP A 125 4.15 27.37 -18.89
N PRO A 126 3.16 26.45 -18.91
CA PRO A 126 3.39 25.07 -19.32
C PRO A 126 3.92 24.94 -20.75
N GLN A 127 3.50 25.80 -21.68
CA GLN A 127 3.98 25.69 -23.07
C GLN A 127 5.47 26.03 -23.16
N THR A 128 5.90 27.03 -22.40
CA THR A 128 7.30 27.44 -22.31
C THR A 128 8.15 26.33 -21.69
N ALA A 129 7.71 25.78 -20.56
CA ALA A 129 8.42 24.68 -19.90
C ALA A 129 8.53 23.42 -20.79
N LEU A 130 7.53 23.15 -21.63
CA LEU A 130 7.54 22.01 -22.55
C LEU A 130 8.41 22.25 -23.80
N ALA A 131 8.53 23.49 -24.26
CA ALA A 131 9.26 23.83 -25.48
C ALA A 131 10.74 23.42 -25.41
N ASP A 132 11.38 23.61 -24.25
CA ASP A 132 12.79 23.27 -24.03
C ASP A 132 13.09 21.77 -24.22
N PHE A 133 12.07 20.91 -24.03
CA PHE A 133 12.20 19.47 -24.14
C PHE A 133 11.63 18.90 -25.44
N ALA A 134 11.10 19.72 -26.34
CA ALA A 134 10.61 19.28 -27.66
C ALA A 134 11.70 18.52 -28.45
N ARG A 135 12.96 18.91 -28.26
CA ARG A 135 14.16 18.27 -28.85
C ARG A 135 14.32 16.77 -28.50
N TYR A 136 13.67 16.29 -27.44
CA TYR A 136 13.76 14.90 -27.01
C TYR A 136 12.90 13.94 -27.84
N GLY A 137 11.90 14.46 -28.56
CA GLY A 137 11.12 13.70 -29.54
C GLY A 137 10.07 12.76 -28.94
N PHE A 138 9.65 13.00 -27.69
CA PHE A 138 8.56 12.24 -27.06
C PHE A 138 7.19 12.71 -27.58
N LYS A 139 6.31 11.76 -27.84
CA LYS A 139 4.89 12.05 -28.17
C LYS A 139 4.09 12.37 -26.92
N ASP A 140 4.35 11.63 -25.85
CA ASP A 140 3.68 11.76 -24.56
C ASP A 140 4.54 12.60 -23.61
N VAL A 141 4.30 13.91 -23.64
CA VAL A 141 4.94 14.86 -22.73
C VAL A 141 3.92 15.43 -21.75
N LEU A 142 4.22 15.33 -20.46
CA LEU A 142 3.31 15.66 -19.38
C LEU A 142 3.97 16.68 -18.46
N ALA A 143 3.26 17.76 -18.18
CA ALA A 143 3.72 18.81 -17.29
C ALA A 143 3.15 18.59 -15.89
N THR A 144 4.00 18.51 -14.87
CA THR A 144 3.58 18.25 -13.49
C THR A 144 4.24 19.17 -12.47
N SER A 145 3.56 19.32 -11.33
CA SER A 145 4.18 19.74 -10.09
C SER A 145 3.83 18.74 -9.00
N SER A 146 4.81 17.90 -8.63
CA SER A 146 4.63 16.92 -7.56
C SER A 146 4.42 17.57 -6.20
N ALA A 147 5.08 18.71 -5.93
CA ALA A 147 4.97 19.42 -4.66
C ALA A 147 3.57 20.02 -4.45
N HIS A 148 2.99 20.57 -5.51
CA HIS A 148 1.65 21.17 -5.50
C HIS A 148 0.55 20.22 -6.01
N LYS A 149 0.89 18.96 -6.30
CA LYS A 149 -0.01 17.92 -6.85
C LYS A 149 -0.76 18.37 -8.12
N THR A 150 -0.14 19.23 -8.94
CA THR A 150 -0.71 19.70 -10.20
C THR A 150 -0.28 18.79 -11.35
N GLY A 151 -1.20 18.46 -12.25
CA GLY A 151 -0.94 17.57 -13.39
C GLY A 151 -0.83 16.08 -13.03
N ILE A 152 -0.89 15.72 -11.75
CA ILE A 152 -0.83 14.32 -11.28
C ILE A 152 -2.02 13.50 -11.80
N ASP A 153 -3.22 14.07 -11.82
CA ASP A 153 -4.42 13.37 -12.29
C ASP A 153 -4.32 13.05 -13.80
N THR A 154 -3.79 13.98 -14.59
CA THR A 154 -3.52 13.79 -16.02
C THR A 154 -2.45 12.73 -16.24
N LEU A 155 -1.35 12.80 -15.48
CA LEU A 155 -0.29 11.79 -15.52
C LEU A 155 -0.83 10.40 -15.19
N LEU A 156 -1.63 10.28 -14.14
CA LEU A 156 -2.25 9.04 -13.73
C LEU A 156 -3.17 8.49 -14.83
N ALA A 157 -4.06 9.32 -15.38
CA ALA A 157 -4.98 8.90 -16.44
C ALA A 157 -4.24 8.39 -17.69
N ARG A 158 -3.16 9.06 -18.10
CA ARG A 158 -2.32 8.64 -19.24
C ARG A 158 -1.55 7.36 -18.93
N ALA A 159 -0.94 7.27 -17.75
CA ALA A 159 -0.22 6.08 -17.32
C ALA A 159 -1.15 4.85 -17.32
N LEU A 160 -2.32 4.95 -16.67
CA LEU A 160 -3.31 3.87 -16.64
C LEU A 160 -3.78 3.46 -18.04
N ALA A 161 -3.90 4.40 -18.99
CA ALA A 161 -4.28 4.09 -20.36
C ALA A 161 -3.20 3.32 -21.13
N ALA A 162 -1.92 3.53 -20.81
CA ALA A 162 -0.79 2.86 -21.44
C ALA A 162 -0.39 1.55 -20.76
N LEU A 163 -0.67 1.40 -19.47
CA LEU A 163 -0.41 0.15 -18.75
C LEU A 163 -1.26 -0.99 -19.32
N PRO A 164 -0.73 -2.22 -19.33
CA PRO A 164 -1.49 -3.41 -19.70
C PRO A 164 -2.85 -3.41 -18.99
N LYS A 165 -3.92 -3.70 -19.74
CA LYS A 165 -5.24 -3.89 -19.15
C LYS A 165 -5.19 -5.19 -18.33
N ASP A 166 -5.98 -5.26 -17.26
CA ASP A 166 -6.02 -6.39 -16.32
C ASP A 166 -6.37 -7.77 -16.94
N GLY A 167 -6.49 -7.88 -18.26
CA GLY A 167 -6.72 -9.11 -19.03
C GLY A 167 -5.46 -9.95 -19.32
N ASP A 168 -4.25 -9.42 -19.12
CA ASP A 168 -2.99 -10.21 -19.25
C ASP A 168 -2.48 -10.75 -17.89
N ALA A 169 -3.14 -10.36 -16.80
CA ALA A 169 -3.07 -11.09 -15.56
C ALA A 169 -4.01 -12.29 -15.68
N GLU A 170 -3.49 -13.52 -15.78
CA GLU A 170 -4.33 -14.69 -15.54
C GLU A 170 -5.11 -14.43 -14.25
N ILE A 171 -6.44 -14.35 -14.36
CA ILE A 171 -7.32 -14.35 -13.19
C ILE A 171 -6.97 -15.66 -12.49
N LEU A 172 -6.21 -15.56 -11.39
CA LEU A 172 -6.01 -16.68 -10.49
C LEU A 172 -7.41 -17.18 -10.19
N ASP A 173 -7.75 -18.37 -10.70
CA ASP A 173 -9.06 -19.00 -10.60
C ASP A 173 -9.79 -18.56 -9.32
N ASP A 174 -10.85 -17.76 -9.46
CA ASP A 174 -11.51 -17.09 -8.34
C ASP A 174 -12.49 -18.04 -7.64
N ASP A 175 -12.12 -19.32 -7.52
CA ASP A 175 -12.84 -20.30 -6.72
C ASP A 175 -13.02 -19.72 -5.30
N PRO A 176 -14.25 -19.35 -4.91
CA PRO A 176 -14.50 -18.73 -3.61
C PRO A 176 -14.23 -19.70 -2.45
N GLU A 177 -14.12 -21.00 -2.71
CA GLU A 177 -13.73 -22.00 -1.72
C GLU A 177 -12.22 -22.04 -1.46
N ARG A 178 -11.41 -21.43 -2.34
CA ARG A 178 -9.95 -21.51 -2.28
C ARG A 178 -9.35 -20.27 -1.64
N MET A 179 -8.89 -20.42 -0.41
CA MET A 179 -8.26 -19.33 0.33
C MET A 179 -6.89 -18.97 -0.24
N ARG A 180 -6.69 -17.71 -0.63
CA ARG A 180 -5.42 -17.21 -1.17
C ARG A 180 -4.52 -16.73 -0.02
N VAL A 181 -3.36 -17.37 0.14
CA VAL A 181 -2.40 -17.09 1.21
C VAL A 181 -1.05 -16.74 0.61
N ALA A 182 -0.44 -15.65 1.07
CA ALA A 182 0.94 -15.30 0.72
C ALA A 182 1.83 -15.43 1.96
N PHE A 183 2.96 -16.13 1.83
CA PHE A 183 4.01 -16.11 2.84
C PHE A 183 5.05 -15.05 2.43
N VAL A 184 5.22 -14.03 3.27
CA VAL A 184 6.08 -12.88 2.99
C VAL A 184 7.08 -12.68 4.12
N GLY A 185 8.17 -11.98 3.85
CA GLY A 185 9.22 -11.76 4.82
C GLY A 185 10.55 -11.50 4.12
N ARG A 186 11.54 -11.06 4.88
CA ARG A 186 12.88 -10.77 4.35
C ARG A 186 13.56 -12.03 3.82
N PRO A 187 14.61 -11.89 2.99
CA PRO A 187 15.49 -13.00 2.69
C PRO A 187 15.97 -13.73 3.96
N ASN A 188 16.16 -15.04 3.88
CA ASN A 188 16.76 -15.89 4.93
C ASN A 188 16.00 -16.02 6.28
N VAL A 189 14.81 -15.41 6.42
CA VAL A 189 13.94 -15.60 7.61
C VAL A 189 13.34 -17.01 7.72
N GLY A 190 13.49 -17.84 6.68
CA GLY A 190 13.00 -19.22 6.63
C GLY A 190 11.70 -19.43 5.84
N LYS A 191 11.31 -18.48 4.97
CA LYS A 191 10.13 -18.60 4.07
C LYS A 191 10.15 -19.90 3.26
N SER A 192 11.27 -20.20 2.59
CA SER A 192 11.36 -21.42 1.76
C SER A 192 11.28 -22.69 2.58
N THR A 193 11.92 -22.69 3.75
CA THR A 193 11.88 -23.83 4.67
C THR A 193 10.46 -24.08 5.14
N LEU A 194 9.71 -23.02 5.45
CA LEU A 194 8.32 -23.10 5.87
C LEU A 194 7.44 -23.68 4.76
N VAL A 195 7.51 -23.10 3.56
CA VAL A 195 6.65 -23.54 2.45
C VAL A 195 6.98 -24.97 2.03
N ASN A 196 8.26 -25.35 1.92
CA ASN A 196 8.62 -26.73 1.59
C ASN A 196 8.14 -27.72 2.66
N ARG A 197 8.19 -27.32 3.94
CA ARG A 197 7.61 -28.14 5.01
C ARG A 197 6.11 -28.30 4.87
N ILE A 198 5.40 -27.21 4.57
CA ILE A 198 3.96 -27.24 4.32
C ILE A 198 3.66 -28.17 3.14
N LEU A 199 4.42 -28.09 2.04
CA LEU A 199 4.23 -28.96 0.87
C LEU A 199 4.56 -30.43 1.13
N GLY A 200 5.45 -30.73 2.08
CA GLY A 200 5.90 -32.08 2.42
C GLY A 200 5.13 -32.76 3.55
N GLU A 201 4.12 -32.13 4.16
CA GLU A 201 3.29 -32.79 5.18
C GLU A 201 2.35 -33.82 4.54
N GLU A 202 2.23 -35.01 5.13
CA GLU A 202 1.37 -36.11 4.64
C GLU A 202 -0.11 -35.70 4.46
N ARG A 203 -0.56 -34.67 5.17
CA ARG A 203 -1.94 -34.15 5.12
C ARG A 203 -2.15 -33.07 4.05
N MET A 204 -1.09 -32.71 3.32
CA MET A 204 -1.11 -31.67 2.30
C MET A 204 -1.04 -32.34 0.94
N ILE A 205 -2.15 -32.29 0.20
CA ILE A 205 -2.18 -32.79 -1.18
C ILE A 205 -1.93 -31.60 -2.10
N ALA A 206 -0.76 -31.59 -2.75
CA ALA A 206 -0.47 -30.65 -3.82
C ALA A 206 -1.05 -31.18 -5.14
N SER A 207 -1.82 -30.35 -5.83
CA SER A 207 -2.24 -30.64 -7.19
C SER A 207 -1.33 -29.86 -8.15
N ASP A 208 -0.47 -30.57 -8.87
CA ASP A 208 0.18 -30.01 -10.06
C ASP A 208 -0.84 -30.11 -11.19
N VAL A 209 -1.67 -29.08 -11.43
CA VAL A 209 -2.49 -29.03 -12.66
C VAL A 209 -1.57 -28.64 -13.81
N PRO A 210 -1.26 -29.55 -14.76
CA PRO A 210 -0.38 -29.23 -15.88
C PRO A 210 -1.22 -28.56 -16.98
N GLY A 211 -0.97 -27.29 -17.31
CA GLY A 211 -1.71 -26.66 -18.42
C GLY A 211 -1.69 -25.14 -18.59
N THR A 212 -1.20 -24.34 -17.64
CA THR A 212 -1.17 -22.87 -17.79
C THR A 212 0.26 -22.36 -17.97
N THR A 213 0.77 -22.44 -19.20
CA THR A 213 1.94 -21.64 -19.65
C THR A 213 1.57 -20.16 -19.59
N ARG A 214 2.36 -19.18 -19.14
CA ARG A 214 3.79 -19.02 -18.86
C ARG A 214 3.79 -17.98 -17.70
N ASP A 215 4.27 -18.34 -16.51
CA ASP A 215 4.24 -17.55 -15.25
C ASP A 215 3.06 -17.76 -14.25
N SER A 216 2.45 -18.94 -14.21
CA SER A 216 1.53 -19.28 -13.10
C SER A 216 2.29 -19.66 -11.82
N ILE A 217 2.56 -18.65 -10.98
CA ILE A 217 3.30 -18.72 -9.70
C ILE A 217 2.35 -18.99 -8.51
N ALA A 218 1.56 -20.06 -8.60
CA ALA A 218 0.65 -20.44 -7.52
C ALA A 218 0.70 -21.94 -7.28
N VAL A 219 0.62 -22.36 -6.01
CA VAL A 219 0.53 -23.78 -5.66
C VAL A 219 -0.77 -24.03 -4.94
N ASP A 220 -1.59 -24.91 -5.50
CA ASP A 220 -2.86 -25.33 -4.94
C ASP A 220 -2.65 -26.49 -3.97
N LEU A 221 -3.26 -26.33 -2.79
CA LEU A 221 -3.13 -27.29 -1.69
C LEU A 221 -4.47 -27.59 -1.08
N GLU A 222 -4.61 -28.81 -0.57
CA GLU A 222 -5.72 -29.19 0.29
C GLU A 222 -5.22 -29.62 1.66
N ARG A 223 -5.84 -29.09 2.72
CA ARG A 223 -5.57 -29.47 4.12
C ARG A 223 -6.84 -29.56 4.92
N ASP A 224 -7.04 -30.66 5.63
CA ASP A 224 -8.17 -30.85 6.55
C ASP A 224 -9.52 -30.50 5.86
N GLY A 225 -9.67 -30.89 4.58
CA GLY A 225 -10.85 -30.61 3.76
C GLY A 225 -11.01 -29.14 3.30
N ARG A 226 -9.98 -28.31 3.42
CA ARG A 226 -9.97 -26.90 2.98
C ARG A 226 -8.99 -26.71 1.83
N LYS A 227 -9.39 -25.93 0.83
CA LYS A 227 -8.56 -25.59 -0.33
C LYS A 227 -7.80 -24.28 -0.09
N TYR A 228 -6.53 -24.28 -0.48
CA TYR A 228 -5.63 -23.13 -0.39
C TYR A 228 -5.00 -22.89 -1.75
N ARG A 229 -4.63 -21.63 -1.99
CA ARG A 229 -3.70 -21.23 -3.06
C ARG A 229 -2.57 -20.43 -2.45
N LEU A 230 -1.36 -20.96 -2.52
CA LEU A 230 -0.16 -20.23 -2.11
C LEU A 230 0.31 -19.32 -3.24
N ILE A 231 0.30 -18.02 -2.98
CA ILE A 231 0.74 -17.00 -3.93
C ILE A 231 2.26 -16.80 -3.83
N ASP A 232 2.91 -16.65 -4.98
CA ASP A 232 4.33 -16.30 -5.12
C ASP A 232 5.33 -17.36 -4.57
N THR A 233 5.16 -18.60 -5.04
CA THR A 233 6.06 -19.74 -4.79
C THR A 233 7.22 -19.85 -5.81
N ALA A 234 7.38 -18.95 -6.79
CA ALA A 234 8.40 -19.06 -7.84
C ALA A 234 9.83 -18.94 -7.29
N GLY A 235 10.02 -18.14 -6.25
CA GLY A 235 11.30 -18.06 -5.54
C GLY A 235 11.65 -19.33 -4.76
N LEU A 236 10.73 -20.29 -4.68
CA LEU A 236 10.86 -21.51 -3.89
C LEU A 236 11.23 -22.72 -4.75
N ARG A 237 10.72 -22.81 -5.99
CA ARG A 237 11.08 -23.87 -6.95
C ARG A 237 12.44 -23.66 -7.63
N ARG A 238 12.96 -22.42 -7.71
CA ARG A 238 14.23 -22.09 -8.41
C ARG A 238 15.51 -22.26 -7.58
N LYS A 239 15.48 -22.84 -6.38
CA LYS A 239 16.66 -23.01 -5.50
C LYS A 239 17.64 -24.11 -5.93
N GLY A 240 17.81 -24.33 -7.24
CA GLY A 240 18.83 -25.22 -7.78
C GLY A 240 20.14 -24.51 -8.10
N ARG A 241 20.11 -23.32 -8.72
CA ARG A 241 21.29 -22.59 -9.21
C ARG A 241 20.91 -21.11 -9.37
N VAL A 242 21.81 -20.20 -8.99
CA VAL A 242 21.87 -18.73 -9.23
C VAL A 242 21.79 -17.90 -7.94
N GLU A 243 22.96 -17.35 -7.58
CA GLU A 243 23.22 -16.42 -6.46
C GLU A 243 22.92 -14.95 -6.83
N GLU A 244 22.69 -14.14 -5.78
CA GLU A 244 22.70 -12.66 -5.64
C GLU A 244 21.86 -11.77 -6.58
N ALA A 245 21.65 -12.10 -7.85
CA ALA A 245 20.80 -11.30 -8.75
C ALA A 245 19.29 -11.37 -8.41
N VAL A 246 18.91 -12.27 -7.50
CA VAL A 246 17.52 -12.70 -7.21
C VAL A 246 16.82 -11.84 -6.15
N GLU A 247 17.55 -11.02 -5.39
CA GLU A 247 16.96 -10.25 -4.28
C GLU A 247 16.03 -9.12 -4.78
N LYS A 248 16.34 -8.50 -5.92
CA LYS A 248 15.59 -7.38 -6.52
C LYS A 248 14.22 -7.80 -7.04
N PHE A 249 14.13 -9.00 -7.59
CA PHE A 249 12.88 -9.65 -7.99
C PHE A 249 11.99 -9.98 -6.79
N SER A 250 12.54 -10.06 -5.57
CA SER A 250 11.78 -10.51 -4.40
C SER A 250 10.79 -9.45 -3.90
N ILE A 251 11.09 -8.14 -4.01
CA ILE A 251 10.24 -7.09 -3.41
C ILE A 251 8.99 -6.83 -4.25
N VAL A 252 9.13 -6.64 -5.57
CA VAL A 252 7.97 -6.45 -6.47
C VAL A 252 7.04 -7.65 -6.40
N LYS A 253 7.59 -8.87 -6.44
CA LYS A 253 6.80 -10.11 -6.29
C LYS A 253 6.14 -10.20 -4.93
N THR A 254 6.82 -9.79 -3.85
CA THR A 254 6.19 -9.71 -2.52
C THR A 254 5.01 -8.75 -2.51
N LEU A 255 5.14 -7.55 -3.10
CA LEU A 255 4.05 -6.58 -3.19
C LEU A 255 2.89 -7.12 -4.04
N GLN A 256 3.18 -7.77 -5.16
CA GLN A 256 2.18 -8.43 -6.00
C GLN A 256 1.47 -9.56 -5.24
N ALA A 257 2.22 -10.37 -4.47
CA ALA A 257 1.68 -11.47 -3.68
C ALA A 257 0.73 -10.96 -2.58
N ILE A 258 1.10 -9.85 -1.93
CA ILE A 258 0.25 -9.15 -0.96
C ILE A 258 -1.05 -8.69 -1.63
N GLU A 259 -0.99 -8.20 -2.86
CA GLU A 259 -2.17 -7.68 -3.55
C GLU A 259 -3.11 -8.76 -4.10
N GLN A 260 -2.63 -9.99 -4.23
CA GLN A 260 -3.45 -11.11 -4.70
C GLN A 260 -3.96 -11.99 -3.56
N CYS A 261 -3.34 -11.95 -2.38
CA CYS A 261 -3.73 -12.79 -1.26
C CYS A 261 -4.94 -12.22 -0.50
N GLN A 262 -5.62 -13.07 0.25
CA GLN A 262 -6.60 -12.66 1.27
C GLN A 262 -5.93 -12.59 2.64
N VAL A 263 -5.00 -13.51 2.91
CA VAL A 263 -4.20 -13.55 4.13
C VAL A 263 -2.71 -13.48 3.80
N ALA A 264 -2.04 -12.46 4.34
CA ALA A 264 -0.59 -12.37 4.35
C ALA A 264 -0.05 -12.94 5.67
N VAL A 265 0.87 -13.90 5.56
CA VAL A 265 1.63 -14.44 6.68
C VAL A 265 3.04 -13.86 6.61
N ILE A 266 3.34 -12.90 7.48
CA ILE A 266 4.68 -12.31 7.55
C ILE A 266 5.56 -13.16 8.47
N LEU A 267 6.71 -13.60 7.96
CA LEU A 267 7.70 -14.33 8.73
C LEU A 267 8.74 -13.37 9.29
N ILE A 268 8.94 -13.46 10.60
CA ILE A 268 9.92 -12.67 11.34
C ILE A 268 10.88 -13.65 12.01
N ASP A 269 12.18 -13.37 11.91
CA ASP A 269 13.20 -14.16 12.58
C ASP A 269 13.22 -13.82 14.07
N ALA A 270 13.05 -14.81 14.95
CA ALA A 270 13.07 -14.58 16.40
C ALA A 270 14.45 -14.23 16.96
N VAL A 271 15.53 -14.51 16.24
CA VAL A 271 16.91 -14.19 16.66
C VAL A 271 17.24 -12.74 16.32
N GLU A 272 16.92 -12.31 15.10
CA GLU A 272 17.17 -10.93 14.63
C GLU A 272 16.09 -9.93 15.10
N GLY A 273 14.87 -10.42 15.34
CA GLY A 273 13.71 -9.58 15.63
C GLY A 273 13.20 -8.80 14.43
N ILE A 274 12.46 -7.73 14.69
CA ILE A 274 11.85 -6.86 13.66
C ILE A 274 12.85 -5.83 13.18
N THR A 275 13.12 -5.86 11.87
CA THR A 275 13.97 -4.89 11.16
C THR A 275 13.14 -3.88 10.36
N GLU A 276 13.79 -2.92 9.72
CA GLU A 276 13.12 -1.94 8.85
C GLU A 276 12.45 -2.59 7.63
N GLN A 277 13.08 -3.58 7.01
CA GLN A 277 12.49 -4.26 5.85
C GLN A 277 11.26 -5.08 6.25
N ASP A 278 11.21 -5.63 7.47
CA ASP A 278 9.99 -6.24 8.02
C ASP A 278 8.87 -5.19 8.17
N ALA A 279 9.21 -4.00 8.67
CA ALA A 279 8.26 -2.91 8.83
C ALA A 279 7.71 -2.41 7.48
N SER A 280 8.55 -2.34 6.44
CA SER A 280 8.13 -1.98 5.08
C SER A 280 7.15 -3.00 4.48
N VAL A 281 7.43 -4.30 4.62
CA VAL A 281 6.52 -5.36 4.18
C VAL A 281 5.20 -5.31 4.96
N LEU A 282 5.29 -5.11 6.27
CA LEU A 282 4.11 -4.97 7.13
C LEU A 282 3.25 -3.77 6.71
N GLY A 283 3.86 -2.62 6.46
CA GLY A 283 3.18 -1.43 5.92
C GLY A 283 2.45 -1.72 4.61
N ALA A 284 3.11 -2.41 3.68
CA ALA A 284 2.50 -2.80 2.41
C ALA A 284 1.26 -3.70 2.60
N VAL A 285 1.29 -4.64 3.55
CA VAL A 285 0.13 -5.49 3.90
C VAL A 285 -1.04 -4.65 4.43
N LEU A 286 -0.74 -3.68 5.31
CA LEU A 286 -1.75 -2.79 5.89
C LEU A 286 -2.40 -1.88 4.85
N ASP A 287 -1.59 -1.32 3.95
CA ASP A 287 -2.08 -0.45 2.88
C ASP A 287 -2.97 -1.23 1.89
N ALA A 288 -2.55 -2.45 1.55
CA ALA A 288 -3.34 -3.39 0.75
C ALA A 288 -4.60 -3.87 1.49
N GLY A 289 -4.70 -3.64 2.80
CA GLY A 289 -5.86 -4.00 3.62
C GLY A 289 -6.03 -5.50 3.82
N ARG A 290 -4.96 -6.29 3.72
CA ARG A 290 -5.07 -7.75 3.83
C ARG A 290 -5.15 -8.21 5.27
N ALA A 291 -5.74 -9.38 5.46
CA ALA A 291 -5.65 -10.08 6.73
C ALA A 291 -4.17 -10.42 7.00
N LEU A 292 -3.76 -10.34 8.25
CA LEU A 292 -2.37 -10.45 8.66
C LEU A 292 -2.22 -11.46 9.80
N VAL A 293 -1.26 -12.37 9.63
CA VAL A 293 -0.75 -13.25 10.68
C VAL A 293 0.76 -13.08 10.74
N VAL A 294 1.30 -12.94 11.95
CA VAL A 294 2.75 -12.80 12.18
C VAL A 294 3.30 -14.16 12.61
N ALA A 295 4.19 -14.74 11.82
CA ALA A 295 4.86 -15.99 12.12
C ALA A 295 6.28 -15.72 12.63
N ILE A 296 6.49 -15.90 13.93
CA ILE A 296 7.80 -15.73 14.58
C ILE A 296 8.55 -17.06 14.43
N ASN A 297 9.50 -17.11 13.51
CA ASN A 297 10.22 -18.32 13.12
C ASN A 297 11.55 -18.49 13.90
N LYS A 298 12.12 -19.70 13.87
CA LYS A 298 13.35 -20.09 14.60
C LYS A 298 13.20 -20.00 16.12
N TRP A 299 11.97 -20.17 16.62
CA TRP A 299 11.67 -20.07 18.05
C TRP A 299 12.29 -21.18 18.90
N ASP A 300 12.57 -22.33 18.27
CA ASP A 300 13.21 -23.50 18.88
C ASP A 300 14.64 -23.23 19.37
N GLY A 301 15.38 -22.34 18.71
CA GLY A 301 16.78 -22.04 19.03
C GLY A 301 16.99 -21.04 20.18
N LEU A 302 15.91 -20.53 20.79
CA LEU A 302 16.00 -19.50 21.83
C LEU A 302 15.99 -20.09 23.24
N THR A 303 16.85 -19.54 24.10
CA THR A 303 16.79 -19.74 25.57
C THR A 303 15.57 -19.04 26.17
N ASP A 304 15.16 -19.43 27.39
CA ASP A 304 13.99 -18.80 28.04
C ASP A 304 14.17 -17.29 28.28
N TYR A 305 15.41 -16.86 28.57
CA TYR A 305 15.73 -15.43 28.68
C TYR A 305 15.54 -14.69 27.35
N GLN A 306 16.05 -15.26 26.25
CA GLN A 306 15.88 -14.67 24.92
C GLN A 306 14.42 -14.66 24.48
N ARG A 307 13.62 -15.66 24.86
CA ARG A 307 12.18 -15.69 24.60
C ARG A 307 11.48 -14.53 25.30
N GLN A 308 11.73 -14.32 26.59
CA GLN A 308 11.14 -13.21 27.34
C GLN A 308 11.52 -11.84 26.75
N GLN A 309 12.80 -11.64 26.39
CA GLN A 309 13.24 -10.40 25.75
C GLN A 309 12.55 -10.18 24.39
N ASN A 310 12.46 -11.22 23.58
CA ASN A 310 11.77 -11.15 22.29
C ASN A 310 10.29 -10.81 22.45
N GLU A 311 9.58 -11.39 23.41
CA GLU A 311 8.17 -11.09 23.63
C GLU A 311 7.94 -9.61 24.00
N ALA A 312 8.78 -9.05 24.86
CA ALA A 312 8.71 -7.63 25.21
C ALA A 312 8.97 -6.73 23.99
N LEU A 313 9.98 -7.07 23.17
CA LEU A 313 10.31 -6.32 21.96
C LEU A 313 9.21 -6.40 20.90
N LEU A 314 8.68 -7.59 20.65
CA LEU A 314 7.62 -7.83 19.67
C LEU A 314 6.33 -7.12 20.08
N SER A 315 5.93 -7.21 21.35
CA SER A 315 4.75 -6.50 21.88
C SER A 315 4.84 -4.98 21.65
N ARG A 316 6.02 -4.40 21.89
CA ARG A 316 6.25 -2.96 21.68
C ARG A 316 6.26 -2.59 20.20
N LYS A 317 6.98 -3.35 19.37
CA LYS A 317 7.15 -3.04 17.94
C LYS A 317 5.90 -3.36 17.10
N LEU A 318 5.07 -4.31 17.51
CA LEU A 318 3.84 -4.69 16.79
C LEU A 318 2.57 -4.04 17.38
N ALA A 319 2.70 -3.07 18.30
CA ALA A 319 1.55 -2.44 18.95
C ALA A 319 0.55 -1.80 17.98
N PHE A 320 1.00 -1.37 16.79
CA PHE A 320 0.13 -0.81 15.75
C PHE A 320 -0.66 -1.87 14.96
N VAL A 321 -0.31 -3.15 15.11
CA VAL A 321 -1.00 -4.32 14.57
C VAL A 321 -1.39 -5.31 15.67
N ASP A 322 -1.82 -4.80 16.83
CA ASP A 322 -2.27 -5.58 18.00
C ASP A 322 -3.35 -6.64 17.68
N TRP A 323 -4.10 -6.41 16.61
CA TRP A 323 -5.14 -7.27 16.09
C TRP A 323 -4.62 -8.44 15.26
N ALA A 324 -3.37 -8.41 14.80
CA ALA A 324 -2.75 -9.51 14.09
C ALA A 324 -2.23 -10.55 15.08
N GLU A 325 -2.53 -11.83 14.81
CA GLU A 325 -2.07 -12.90 15.68
C GLU A 325 -0.60 -13.22 15.45
N ALA A 326 0.19 -13.23 16.53
CA ALA A 326 1.59 -13.62 16.50
C ALA A 326 1.76 -15.09 16.93
N VAL A 327 2.10 -15.95 15.99
CA VAL A 327 2.30 -17.39 16.19
C VAL A 327 3.78 -17.72 16.18
N ARG A 328 4.24 -18.45 17.20
CA ARG A 328 5.63 -18.92 17.26
C ARG A 328 5.74 -20.25 16.55
N ILE A 329 6.71 -20.36 15.64
CA ILE A 329 6.89 -21.54 14.81
C ILE A 329 8.37 -21.93 14.72
N SER A 330 8.59 -23.18 14.33
CA SER A 330 9.86 -23.63 13.76
C SER A 330 9.59 -24.18 12.37
N ALA A 331 9.98 -23.45 11.34
CA ALA A 331 9.93 -23.93 9.97
C ALA A 331 10.84 -25.16 9.74
N LEU A 332 11.87 -25.37 10.59
CA LEU A 332 12.80 -26.50 10.52
C LEU A 332 12.32 -27.73 11.31
N HIS A 333 11.50 -27.56 12.35
CA HIS A 333 10.99 -28.68 13.14
C HIS A 333 9.49 -28.93 12.99
N GLY A 334 8.75 -28.00 12.37
CA GLY A 334 7.31 -28.09 12.15
C GLY A 334 6.45 -27.73 13.36
N SER A 335 7.09 -27.41 14.48
CA SER A 335 6.42 -26.91 15.68
C SER A 335 5.65 -25.63 15.37
N GLY A 336 4.40 -25.52 15.84
CA GLY A 336 3.57 -24.33 15.69
C GLY A 336 2.81 -24.20 14.36
N LEU A 337 2.98 -25.11 13.40
CA LEU A 337 2.30 -25.02 12.10
C LEU A 337 0.77 -25.18 12.22
N ARG A 338 0.31 -26.05 13.12
CA ARG A 338 -1.13 -26.23 13.37
C ARG A 338 -1.75 -24.94 13.91
N GLU A 339 -1.07 -24.27 14.82
CA GLU A 339 -1.46 -22.99 15.40
C GLU A 339 -1.46 -21.89 14.34
N LEU A 340 -0.47 -21.91 13.44
CA LEU A 340 -0.36 -20.97 12.33
C LEU A 340 -1.58 -21.06 11.40
N PHE A 341 -1.95 -22.26 10.96
CA PHE A 341 -3.12 -22.44 10.09
C PHE A 341 -4.43 -22.07 10.80
N LYS A 342 -4.57 -22.34 12.10
CA LYS A 342 -5.73 -21.87 12.89
C LYS A 342 -5.82 -20.33 12.90
N ALA A 343 -4.70 -19.64 13.07
CA ALA A 343 -4.66 -18.18 13.02
C ALA A 343 -5.00 -17.65 11.62
N VAL A 344 -4.46 -18.27 10.56
CA VAL A 344 -4.81 -17.95 9.16
C VAL A 344 -6.32 -18.09 8.92
N HIS A 345 -6.95 -19.16 9.42
CA HIS A 345 -8.40 -19.35 9.30
C HIS A 345 -9.22 -18.29 10.03
N ARG A 346 -8.81 -17.93 11.25
CA ARG A 346 -9.48 -16.87 12.03
C ARG A 346 -9.35 -15.51 11.36
N ALA A 347 -8.16 -15.21 10.84
CA ALA A 347 -7.88 -13.98 10.09
C ALA A 347 -8.74 -13.90 8.82
N HIS A 348 -8.75 -14.95 8.01
CA HIS A 348 -9.60 -15.05 6.81
C HIS A 348 -11.07 -14.90 7.14
N ALA A 349 -11.59 -15.68 8.09
CA ALA A 349 -13.00 -15.66 8.47
C ALA A 349 -13.44 -14.28 9.00
N SER A 350 -12.55 -13.55 9.67
CA SER A 350 -12.82 -12.17 10.10
C SER A 350 -12.80 -11.19 8.91
N ALA A 351 -11.87 -11.37 7.99
CA ALA A 351 -11.68 -10.49 6.84
C ALA A 351 -12.82 -10.61 5.81
N THR A 352 -13.32 -11.82 5.57
CA THR A 352 -14.41 -12.12 4.64
C THR A 352 -15.78 -12.22 5.32
N LYS A 353 -15.90 -11.67 6.54
CA LYS A 353 -17.16 -11.71 7.28
C LYS A 353 -18.19 -10.81 6.61
N LYS A 354 -19.37 -11.38 6.34
CA LYS A 354 -20.52 -10.63 5.84
C LYS A 354 -21.25 -9.91 6.97
N PHE A 355 -21.65 -8.67 6.71
CA PHE A 355 -22.37 -7.83 7.67
C PHE A 355 -23.66 -7.31 7.05
N THR A 356 -24.70 -7.17 7.88
CA THR A 356 -25.93 -6.51 7.46
C THR A 356 -25.87 -5.01 7.77
N THR A 357 -26.57 -4.20 6.98
CA THR A 357 -26.73 -2.75 7.24
C THR A 357 -27.32 -2.50 8.63
N ALA A 358 -28.23 -3.36 9.10
CA ALA A 358 -28.85 -3.24 10.42
C ALA A 358 -27.83 -3.44 11.55
N ASP A 359 -27.00 -4.48 11.46
CA ASP A 359 -25.97 -4.75 12.48
C ASP A 359 -24.94 -3.61 12.56
N ILE A 360 -24.51 -3.10 11.40
CA ILE A 360 -23.53 -2.01 11.30
C ILE A 360 -24.13 -0.71 11.83
N THR A 361 -25.36 -0.37 11.42
CA THR A 361 -26.01 0.87 11.89
C THR A 361 -26.24 0.82 13.39
N LYS A 362 -26.71 -0.31 13.93
CA LYS A 362 -26.82 -0.47 15.38
C LYS A 362 -25.47 -0.35 16.09
N ALA A 363 -24.40 -0.90 15.52
CA ALA A 363 -23.06 -0.76 16.08
C ALA A 363 -22.56 0.69 16.06
N ILE A 364 -22.85 1.46 15.00
CA ILE A 364 -22.44 2.87 14.92
C ILE A 364 -23.20 3.74 15.92
N GLU A 365 -24.49 3.47 16.13
CA GLU A 365 -25.32 4.16 17.13
C GLU A 365 -24.77 3.93 18.54
N ILE A 366 -24.50 2.68 18.91
CA ILE A 366 -23.93 2.35 20.23
C ILE A 366 -22.56 3.01 20.41
N ALA A 367 -21.71 3.00 19.38
CA ALA A 367 -20.40 3.65 19.43
C ALA A 367 -20.53 5.17 19.66
N TYR A 368 -21.46 5.80 18.93
CA TYR A 368 -21.74 7.23 19.05
C TYR A 368 -22.26 7.61 20.43
N GLU A 369 -23.17 6.81 21.01
CA GLU A 369 -23.70 7.04 22.36
C GLU A 369 -22.66 6.83 23.46
N THR A 370 -21.83 5.80 23.31
CA THR A 370 -20.77 5.46 24.28
C THR A 370 -19.67 6.52 24.32
N ASN A 371 -19.27 7.03 23.15
CA ASN A 371 -18.25 8.06 23.02
C ASN A 371 -18.64 9.03 21.90
N PRO A 372 -19.38 10.11 22.22
CA PRO A 372 -19.77 11.10 21.22
C PRO A 372 -18.56 11.81 20.60
N PRO A 373 -18.58 12.16 19.30
CA PRO A 373 -17.51 12.93 18.68
C PRO A 373 -17.33 14.31 19.33
N PRO A 374 -16.10 14.84 19.38
CA PRO A 374 -15.85 16.17 19.93
C PRO A 374 -16.55 17.27 19.11
N VAL A 375 -16.93 18.35 19.80
CA VAL A 375 -17.52 19.54 19.17
C VAL A 375 -16.43 20.29 18.41
N VAL A 376 -16.60 20.47 17.10
CA VAL A 376 -15.68 21.27 16.26
C VAL A 376 -16.41 22.50 15.75
N ARG A 377 -15.90 23.69 16.09
CA ARG A 377 -16.50 24.99 15.70
C ARG A 377 -17.99 25.08 16.08
N GLY A 378 -18.33 24.66 17.29
CA GLY A 378 -19.70 24.74 17.83
C GLY A 378 -20.67 23.69 17.31
N HIS A 379 -20.20 22.69 16.55
CA HIS A 379 -21.06 21.64 16.01
C HIS A 379 -20.42 20.25 16.10
N VAL A 380 -21.26 19.24 16.28
CA VAL A 380 -20.85 17.83 16.38
C VAL A 380 -21.07 17.15 15.03
N ALA A 381 -20.14 16.29 14.63
CA ALA A 381 -20.32 15.41 13.48
C ALA A 381 -21.43 14.40 13.77
N LYS A 382 -22.39 14.23 12.86
CA LYS A 382 -23.51 13.30 13.06
C LYS A 382 -23.33 12.09 12.16
N LEU A 383 -23.23 10.91 12.76
CA LEU A 383 -23.23 9.61 12.07
C LEU A 383 -24.70 9.19 11.96
N ARG A 384 -25.25 9.09 10.75
CA ARG A 384 -26.70 8.85 10.55
C ARG A 384 -27.02 7.39 10.27
N PHE A 385 -26.28 6.77 9.36
CA PHE A 385 -26.45 5.38 9.00
C PHE A 385 -25.13 4.84 8.46
N ALA A 386 -24.97 3.52 8.49
CA ALA A 386 -23.77 2.88 7.98
C ALA A 386 -24.07 1.53 7.33
N HIS A 387 -23.36 1.20 6.26
CA HIS A 387 -23.56 -0.03 5.49
C HIS A 387 -22.21 -0.68 5.11
N PRO A 388 -22.19 -1.97 4.74
CA PRO A 388 -20.99 -2.61 4.23
C PRO A 388 -20.51 -1.93 2.94
N GLY A 389 -19.20 -1.75 2.80
CA GLY A 389 -18.56 -1.16 1.61
C GLY A 389 -17.57 -2.07 0.91
N GLY A 390 -17.29 -3.24 1.48
CA GLY A 390 -16.35 -4.20 0.94
C GLY A 390 -16.00 -5.27 1.98
N GLU A 391 -15.53 -6.40 1.48
CA GLU A 391 -14.98 -7.51 2.25
C GLU A 391 -13.46 -7.59 1.97
N ASN A 392 -12.69 -8.10 2.93
CA ASN A 392 -11.24 -8.28 2.83
C ASN A 392 -10.47 -7.00 2.39
N PRO A 393 -10.46 -5.94 3.23
CA PRO A 393 -10.87 -5.94 4.64
C PRO A 393 -12.34 -5.53 4.85
N PRO A 394 -12.94 -5.87 6.01
CA PRO A 394 -14.23 -5.35 6.44
C PRO A 394 -14.25 -3.82 6.36
N THR A 395 -14.98 -3.32 5.39
CA THR A 395 -15.07 -1.89 5.09
C THR A 395 -16.47 -1.40 5.41
N PHE A 396 -16.57 -0.37 6.23
CA PHE A 396 -17.84 0.21 6.67
C PHE A 396 -17.97 1.63 6.10
N ILE A 397 -19.01 1.86 5.31
CA ILE A 397 -19.32 3.18 4.77
C ILE A 397 -20.31 3.86 5.72
N VAL A 398 -19.88 4.97 6.32
CA VAL A 398 -20.67 5.76 7.26
C VAL A 398 -21.12 7.04 6.57
N HIS A 399 -22.43 7.28 6.60
CA HIS A 399 -23.05 8.47 6.05
C HIS A 399 -23.51 9.42 7.15
N GLY A 400 -23.42 10.71 6.88
CA GLY A 400 -23.67 11.70 7.91
C GLY A 400 -23.36 13.12 7.50
N THR A 401 -23.22 13.99 8.50
CA THR A 401 -22.93 15.40 8.31
C THR A 401 -21.67 15.79 9.06
N ARG A 402 -20.80 16.59 8.41
CA ARG A 402 -19.55 17.09 8.98
C ARG A 402 -18.58 15.96 9.38
N LEU A 403 -18.62 14.86 8.66
CA LEU A 403 -17.70 13.73 8.87
C LEU A 403 -16.24 14.11 8.57
N ARG A 404 -16.01 15.12 7.73
CA ARG A 404 -14.66 15.67 7.48
C ARG A 404 -14.02 16.27 8.72
N THR A 405 -14.79 16.62 9.76
CA THR A 405 -14.26 17.15 11.02
C THR A 405 -13.92 16.08 12.04
N LEU A 406 -14.15 14.79 11.73
CA LEU A 406 -13.76 13.70 12.62
C LEU A 406 -12.23 13.58 12.66
N SER A 407 -11.67 13.63 13.86
CA SER A 407 -10.24 13.43 14.10
C SER A 407 -9.83 11.98 13.86
N ASP A 408 -8.54 11.76 13.58
CA ASP A 408 -8.00 10.41 13.40
C ASP A 408 -8.11 9.54 14.65
N SER A 409 -8.03 10.17 15.83
CA SER A 409 -8.29 9.49 17.11
C SER A 409 -9.71 8.92 17.17
N TYR A 410 -10.71 9.67 16.70
CA TYR A 410 -12.09 9.19 16.67
C TYR A 410 -12.29 8.07 15.64
N ARG A 411 -11.59 8.13 14.50
CA ARG A 411 -11.59 7.07 13.48
C ARG A 411 -11.02 5.77 14.06
N ARG A 412 -9.86 5.83 14.72
CA ARG A 412 -9.24 4.70 15.42
C ARG A 412 -10.13 4.14 16.53
N TYR A 413 -10.84 5.01 17.25
CA TYR A 413 -11.85 4.58 18.23
C TYR A 413 -12.94 3.72 17.58
N LEU A 414 -13.52 4.16 16.46
CA LEU A 414 -14.54 3.40 15.74
C LEU A 414 -14.01 2.06 15.21
N GLU A 415 -12.81 2.04 14.65
CA GLU A 415 -12.13 0.82 14.21
C GLU A 415 -11.99 -0.20 15.36
N ASN A 416 -11.47 0.24 16.50
CA ASN A 416 -11.29 -0.59 17.68
C ASN A 416 -12.63 -1.03 18.29
N PHE A 417 -13.63 -0.17 18.30
CA PHE A 417 -14.98 -0.50 18.77
C PHE A 417 -15.59 -1.61 17.92
N PHE A 418 -15.55 -1.48 16.60
CA PHE A 418 -16.09 -2.46 15.66
C PHE A 418 -15.32 -3.78 15.74
N ARG A 419 -14.00 -3.73 15.83
CA ARG A 419 -13.14 -4.91 16.01
C ARG A 419 -13.56 -5.71 17.23
N LYS A 420 -13.70 -5.05 18.39
CA LYS A 420 -14.15 -5.69 19.64
C LYS A 420 -15.58 -6.21 19.55
N ARG A 421 -16.51 -5.39 19.06
CA ARG A 421 -17.95 -5.71 18.98
C ARG A 421 -18.24 -6.92 18.09
N PHE A 422 -17.50 -7.08 17.01
CA PHE A 422 -17.68 -8.17 16.05
C PHE A 422 -16.66 -9.30 16.19
N LYS A 423 -15.77 -9.21 17.18
CA LYS A 423 -14.70 -10.17 17.48
C LYS A 423 -13.81 -10.44 16.26
N LEU A 424 -13.43 -9.37 15.56
CA LEU A 424 -12.57 -9.47 14.37
C LEU A 424 -11.13 -9.61 14.82
N VAL A 425 -10.45 -10.62 14.30
CA VAL A 425 -9.06 -10.95 14.62
C VAL A 425 -8.30 -11.13 13.31
N GLY A 426 -7.04 -10.71 13.26
CA GLY A 426 -6.19 -10.89 12.08
C GLY A 426 -6.60 -10.06 10.87
N THR A 427 -7.50 -9.07 11.00
CA THR A 427 -7.89 -8.19 9.89
C THR A 427 -7.93 -6.72 10.32
N PRO A 428 -7.48 -5.79 9.45
CA PRO A 428 -7.76 -4.38 9.65
C PRO A 428 -9.26 -4.11 9.45
N VAL A 429 -9.75 -3.01 10.02
CA VAL A 429 -11.12 -2.50 9.83
C VAL A 429 -11.01 -1.16 9.14
N ARG A 430 -11.75 -0.95 8.06
CA ARG A 430 -11.67 0.29 7.27
C ARG A 430 -12.98 1.06 7.35
N PHE A 431 -12.90 2.36 7.62
CA PHE A 431 -14.05 3.25 7.58
C PHE A 431 -13.95 4.24 6.42
N ILE A 432 -15.02 4.33 5.63
CA ILE A 432 -15.17 5.34 4.58
C ILE A 432 -16.31 6.27 5.00
N PHE A 433 -16.02 7.56 5.14
CA PHE A 433 -17.00 8.54 5.56
C PHE A 433 -17.50 9.33 4.36
N LYS A 434 -18.80 9.24 4.09
CA LYS A 434 -19.46 9.97 3.00
C LYS A 434 -20.37 11.04 3.57
N GLU A 435 -20.10 12.29 3.18
CA GLU A 435 -21.02 13.39 3.44
C GLU A 435 -21.99 13.49 2.26
N GLY A 436 -23.28 13.67 2.54
CA GLY A 436 -24.21 14.06 1.48
C GLY A 436 -23.81 15.40 0.89
N GLU A 437 -23.89 15.55 -0.43
CA GLU A 437 -23.76 16.87 -1.05
C GLU A 437 -24.81 17.78 -0.44
N ASN A 438 -24.40 18.97 0.01
CA ASN A 438 -25.36 19.95 0.50
C ASN A 438 -26.08 20.55 -0.73
N PRO A 439 -27.37 20.25 -0.96
CA PRO A 439 -28.08 20.74 -2.15
C PRO A 439 -28.33 22.26 -2.12
N TYR A 440 -27.84 22.96 -1.09
CA TYR A 440 -27.88 24.40 -0.91
C TYR A 440 -26.51 25.07 -1.07
N LYS A 441 -25.45 24.32 -1.43
CA LYS A 441 -24.09 24.87 -1.57
C LYS A 441 -23.98 25.90 -2.70
N ASP A 442 -24.70 25.66 -3.80
CA ASP A 442 -24.73 26.53 -4.99
C ASP A 442 -25.98 27.42 -5.05
N LYS A 443 -26.89 27.31 -4.07
CA LYS A 443 -27.98 28.28 -3.94
C LYS A 443 -27.39 29.58 -3.38
N PRO A 444 -27.67 30.75 -4.00
CA PRO A 444 -27.23 32.02 -3.43
C PRO A 444 -27.72 32.08 -1.98
N LYS A 445 -26.81 32.39 -1.04
CA LYS A 445 -27.17 32.58 0.38
C LYS A 445 -28.45 33.42 0.39
N GLN A 446 -29.55 32.86 0.92
CA GLN A 446 -30.82 33.59 1.03
C GLN A 446 -30.50 35.01 1.49
N GLN A 447 -30.82 36.00 0.64
CA GLN A 447 -30.61 37.39 0.99
C GLN A 447 -31.39 37.60 2.28
N LEU A 448 -30.66 37.82 3.38
CA LEU A 448 -31.25 38.05 4.68
C LEU A 448 -32.24 39.21 4.49
N THR A 449 -33.51 39.00 4.85
CA THR A 449 -34.49 40.08 4.81
C THR A 449 -33.97 41.25 5.67
N GLN A 450 -34.31 42.50 5.35
CA GLN A 450 -33.83 43.67 6.12
C GLN A 450 -34.02 43.49 7.64
N ARG A 451 -35.12 42.86 8.06
CA ARG A 451 -35.37 42.48 9.47
C ARG A 451 -34.31 41.53 10.05
N GLN A 452 -33.87 40.53 9.30
CA GLN A 452 -32.84 39.57 9.71
C GLN A 452 -31.44 40.22 9.74
N VAL A 453 -31.15 41.13 8.82
CA VAL A 453 -29.90 41.92 8.80
C VAL A 453 -29.81 42.81 10.04
N VAL A 454 -30.90 43.51 10.39
CA VAL A 454 -30.97 44.36 11.60
C VAL A 454 -30.82 43.51 12.86
N LYS A 455 -31.48 42.35 12.94
CA LYS A 455 -31.35 41.42 14.07
C LYS A 455 -29.92 40.91 14.23
N LYS A 456 -29.25 40.52 13.14
CA LYS A 456 -27.86 40.06 13.15
C LYS A 456 -26.88 41.18 13.53
N ARG A 457 -27.09 42.42 13.05
CA ARG A 457 -26.30 43.60 13.46
C ARG A 457 -26.47 43.93 14.95
N ARG A 458 -27.68 43.82 15.50
CA ARG A 458 -27.93 43.98 16.94
C ARG A 458 -27.21 42.91 17.76
N LEU A 459 -27.29 41.65 17.35
CA LEU A 459 -26.61 40.54 18.03
C LEU A 459 -25.07 40.71 18.02
N MET A 460 -24.51 41.06 16.86
CA MET A 460 -23.06 41.29 16.70
C MET A 460 -22.56 42.48 17.52
N ARG A 461 -23.36 43.54 17.66
CA ARG A 461 -23.04 44.67 18.55
C ARG A 461 -23.05 44.24 20.02
N HIS A 462 -23.97 43.37 20.42
CA HIS A 462 -24.06 42.88 21.79
C HIS A 462 -22.85 41.98 22.14
N VAL A 463 -22.49 41.06 21.24
CA VAL A 463 -21.30 40.19 21.39
C VAL A 463 -20.01 41.01 21.44
N LYS A 464 -19.86 42.06 20.61
CA LYS A 464 -18.70 42.98 20.68
C LYS A 464 -18.66 43.83 21.96
N LYS A 465 -19.80 44.06 22.61
CA LYS A 465 -19.89 44.89 23.83
C LYS A 465 -19.70 44.07 25.11
N HIS A 466 -19.77 42.74 25.03
CA HIS A 466 -19.59 41.81 26.17
C HIS A 466 -18.41 40.85 25.99
N GLY A 467 -17.64 40.99 24.90
CA GLY A 467 -16.42 40.23 24.62
C GLY A 467 -15.14 41.05 24.84
N LYS A 468 -15.07 41.81 25.94
CA LYS A 468 -13.83 42.36 26.49
C LYS A 468 -13.67 41.84 27.91
#